data_AF-A0A8J6GEC8-F1
#
_entry.id   AF-A0A8J6GEC8-F1
#
_cell.length_a   1.000
_cell.length_b   1.000
_cell.length_c   1.000
_cell.angle_alpha   90.00
_cell.angle_beta   90.00
_cell.angle_gamma   90.00
#
_symmetry.space_group_name_H-M   'P 1'
#
loop_
_entity.id
_entity.type
_entity.pdbx_description
1 polymer ?
#
loop_
_entity_poly.entity_id
_entity_poly.type
_entity_poly.pdbx_seq_one_letter_code
_entity_poly.pdbx_strand_id
1 'polypeptide(L)'
;MAASSLEQKLSRLEAKLKQENHEARRRIDLNLDISPQGPRPTLQLPLANDGGSRSPSSESSPQHPTPLSGPRHMLGLPSTLFTPRSMESIEIDQKLQEIMKQTGYLTIGGQRYQAEINDLENLGEMGSGTCGQV
;
A
#
# COMPACT_ATOMS: atom_id res chain seq x y z
N MET A 1 15.17 45.75 22.09
CA MET A 1 15.80 44.68 21.28
C MET A 1 15.47 43.34 21.91
N ALA A 2 14.45 42.62 21.42
CA ALA A 2 13.95 41.36 22.03
C ALA A 2 13.78 40.22 20.99
N ALA A 3 14.61 40.19 19.94
CA ALA A 3 14.60 39.14 18.91
C ALA A 3 15.40 37.88 19.30
N SER A 4 16.26 37.96 20.32
CA SER A 4 17.30 36.95 20.57
C SER A 4 16.79 35.57 21.02
N SER A 5 15.69 35.48 21.77
CA SER A 5 15.26 34.18 22.35
C SER A 5 14.66 33.22 21.32
N LEU A 6 13.92 33.73 20.34
CA LEU A 6 13.33 32.91 19.28
C LEU A 6 14.40 32.48 18.27
N GLU A 7 15.28 33.40 17.87
CA GLU A 7 16.42 33.11 17.01
C GLU A 7 17.35 32.07 17.64
N GLN A 8 17.59 32.14 18.94
CA GLN A 8 18.38 31.16 19.68
C GLN A 8 17.70 29.78 19.73
N LYS A 9 16.37 29.72 19.85
CA LYS A 9 15.63 28.45 19.80
C LYS A 9 15.66 27.85 18.39
N LEU A 10 15.49 28.66 17.35
CA LEU A 10 15.58 28.23 15.95
C LEU A 10 16.97 27.72 15.62
N SER A 11 18.02 28.46 16.00
CA SER A 11 19.41 28.04 15.78
C SER A 11 19.74 26.71 16.47
N ARG A 12 19.27 26.51 17.71
CA ARG A 12 19.42 25.23 18.43
C ARG A 12 18.66 24.08 17.73
N LEU A 13 17.47 24.36 17.20
CA LEU A 13 16.65 23.37 16.51
C LEU A 13 17.28 22.97 15.18
N GLU A 14 17.77 23.93 14.39
CA GLU A 14 18.48 23.67 13.14
C GLU A 14 19.77 22.89 13.36
N ALA A 15 20.55 23.24 14.38
CA ALA A 15 21.76 22.51 14.74
C ALA A 15 21.45 21.06 15.12
N LYS A 16 20.40 20.84 15.91
CA LYS A 16 19.95 19.50 16.30
C LYS A 16 19.46 18.69 15.10
N LEU A 17 18.69 19.31 14.20
CA LEU A 17 18.19 18.64 12.99
C LEU A 17 19.32 18.27 12.03
N LYS A 18 20.33 19.15 11.86
CA LYS A 18 21.52 18.85 11.05
C LYS A 18 22.35 17.72 11.65
N GLN A 19 22.50 17.70 12.97
CA GLN A 19 23.21 16.64 13.67
C GLN A 19 22.49 15.28 13.53
N GLU A 20 21.18 15.26 13.73
CA GLU A 20 20.37 14.03 13.59
C GLU A 20 20.40 13.50 12.14
N ASN A 21 20.27 14.38 11.14
CA ASN A 21 20.40 13.99 9.73
C ASN A 21 21.80 13.47 9.38
N HIS A 22 22.86 14.09 9.93
CA HIS A 22 24.22 13.62 9.71
C HIS A 22 24.43 12.23 10.33
N GLU A 23 23.93 12.02 11.55
CA GLU A 23 23.99 10.73 12.23
C GLU A 23 23.18 9.66 11.51
N ALA A 24 21.96 9.97 11.06
CA ALA A 24 21.12 9.05 10.29
C ALA A 24 21.81 8.58 9.00
N ARG A 25 22.46 9.51 8.27
CA ARG A 25 23.27 9.19 7.09
C ARG A 25 24.46 8.30 7.43
N ARG A 26 25.21 8.61 8.49
CA ARG A 26 26.31 7.76 8.96
C ARG A 26 25.85 6.37 9.36
N ARG A 27 24.69 6.25 10.04
CA ARG A 27 24.12 4.95 10.43
C ARG A 27 23.74 4.09 9.22
N ILE A 28 23.23 4.70 8.15
CA ILE A 28 22.95 4.00 6.88
C ILE A 28 24.26 3.52 6.24
N ASP A 29 25.28 4.38 6.14
CA ASP A 29 26.57 4.02 5.55
C ASP A 29 27.27 2.89 6.33
N LEU A 30 27.30 2.95 7.67
CA LEU A 30 27.85 1.87 8.50
C LEU A 30 27.03 0.57 8.41
N ASN A 31 25.72 0.64 8.19
CA ASN A 31 24.90 -0.56 7.99
C ASN A 31 25.20 -1.21 6.62
N LEU A 32 25.55 -0.41 5.62
CA LEU A 32 25.94 -0.90 4.29
C LEU A 32 27.29 -1.64 4.31
N ASP A 33 28.23 -1.21 5.17
CA ASP A 33 29.58 -1.78 5.27
C ASP A 33 29.67 -3.04 6.18
N ILE A 34 28.59 -3.36 6.92
CA ILE A 34 28.52 -4.51 7.86
C ILE A 34 27.68 -5.67 7.28
N SER A 35 27.37 -5.68 5.98
CA SER A 35 26.71 -6.83 5.34
C SER A 35 27.72 -7.72 4.61
N PRO A 36 28.19 -8.84 5.19
CA PRO A 36 28.60 -9.97 4.37
C PRO A 36 27.33 -10.47 3.68
N GLN A 37 27.43 -10.77 2.38
CA GLN A 37 26.33 -11.17 1.51
C GLN A 37 25.36 -12.17 2.19
N GLY A 38 24.26 -11.64 2.70
CA GLY A 38 23.11 -12.40 3.17
C GLY A 38 21.98 -12.33 2.15
N PRO A 39 21.18 -13.39 1.95
CA PRO A 39 20.09 -13.40 0.99
C PRO A 39 19.11 -12.29 1.36
N ARG A 40 18.94 -11.33 0.45
CA ARG A 40 17.93 -10.27 0.59
C ARG A 40 16.57 -10.95 0.73
N PRO A 41 15.73 -10.56 1.71
CA PRO A 41 14.35 -10.99 1.70
C PRO A 41 13.68 -10.36 0.47
N THR A 42 13.52 -11.15 -0.58
CA THR A 42 12.59 -10.87 -1.66
C THR A 42 11.21 -10.75 -1.02
N LEU A 43 10.72 -9.51 -0.90
CA LEU A 43 9.29 -9.25 -0.75
C LEU A 43 8.62 -9.85 -1.99
N GLN A 44 8.18 -11.09 -1.89
CA GLN A 44 7.35 -11.75 -2.89
C GLN A 44 6.00 -11.03 -2.85
N LEU A 45 5.86 -9.98 -3.67
CA LEU A 45 4.54 -9.53 -4.06
C LEU A 45 3.90 -10.69 -4.84
N PRO A 46 2.64 -11.08 -4.55
CA PRO A 46 1.91 -11.99 -5.40
C PRO A 46 1.78 -11.37 -6.79
N LEU A 47 2.68 -11.74 -7.69
CA LEU A 47 2.50 -11.55 -9.11
C LEU A 47 1.35 -12.48 -9.48
N ALA A 48 0.23 -11.93 -9.93
CA ALA A 48 -0.83 -12.69 -10.57
C ALA A 48 -0.22 -13.35 -11.80
N ASN A 49 0.28 -14.57 -11.65
CA ASN A 49 0.79 -15.36 -12.74
C ASN A 49 -0.38 -16.11 -13.37
N ASP A 50 -0.88 -15.52 -14.44
CA ASP A 50 -1.75 -16.16 -15.40
C ASP A 50 -1.11 -17.45 -15.95
N GLY A 51 -1.94 -18.47 -16.11
CA GLY A 51 -1.81 -19.48 -17.17
C GLY A 51 -0.58 -20.41 -17.19
N GLY A 52 -0.83 -21.69 -16.90
CA GLY A 52 -0.43 -22.72 -17.86
C GLY A 52 0.55 -23.80 -17.42
N SER A 53 -0.01 -25.01 -17.27
CA SER A 53 0.53 -26.29 -17.74
C SER A 53 1.41 -27.16 -16.82
N ARG A 54 0.75 -28.25 -16.40
CA ARG A 54 1.14 -29.67 -16.54
C ARG A 54 2.26 -30.22 -15.64
N SER A 55 1.85 -31.10 -14.72
CA SER A 55 2.60 -32.32 -14.36
C SER A 55 1.60 -33.43 -13.99
N PRO A 56 1.70 -34.65 -14.53
CA PRO A 56 0.77 -35.74 -14.24
C PRO A 56 1.27 -36.65 -13.09
N SER A 57 0.28 -37.14 -12.33
CA SER A 57 0.12 -38.49 -11.76
C SER A 57 1.22 -39.10 -10.88
N SER A 58 0.85 -39.50 -9.65
CA SER A 58 0.89 -40.91 -9.18
C SER A 58 0.25 -41.06 -7.80
N GLU A 59 -0.81 -41.88 -7.73
CA GLU A 59 -1.41 -42.42 -6.50
C GLU A 59 -0.52 -43.53 -5.89
N SER A 60 -0.33 -43.50 -4.56
CA SER A 60 -0.33 -44.72 -3.72
C SER A 60 -0.44 -44.35 -2.22
N SER A 61 -1.57 -44.70 -1.59
CA SER A 61 -1.84 -44.69 -0.13
C SER A 61 -1.15 -45.86 0.60
N PRO A 62 -1.29 -46.10 1.92
CA PRO A 62 -1.50 -45.22 3.10
C PRO A 62 -0.63 -45.61 4.32
N GLN A 63 -0.08 -44.68 5.11
CA GLN A 63 0.32 -44.97 6.50
C GLN A 63 0.19 -43.72 7.40
N HIS A 64 -0.69 -43.81 8.40
CA HIS A 64 -0.78 -42.90 9.54
C HIS A 64 -0.37 -43.70 10.80
N PRO A 65 0.40 -43.11 11.74
CA PRO A 65 -0.24 -42.79 13.02
C PRO A 65 0.23 -41.47 13.68
N THR A 66 -0.77 -40.66 14.03
CA THR A 66 -0.95 -39.74 15.19
C THR A 66 0.13 -38.72 15.57
N PRO A 67 -0.35 -37.49 15.89
CA PRO A 67 0.02 -36.89 17.17
C PRO A 67 -1.21 -36.49 18.00
N LEU A 68 -1.24 -37.05 19.21
CA LEU A 68 -1.61 -36.46 20.50
C LEU A 68 -2.72 -35.39 20.54
N SER A 69 -3.78 -35.77 21.25
CA SER A 69 -4.83 -34.94 21.82
C SER A 69 -4.26 -33.80 22.66
N GLY A 70 -4.66 -32.57 22.32
CA GLY A 70 -4.69 -31.45 23.25
C GLY A 70 -6.02 -30.72 23.04
N PRO A 71 -6.81 -30.44 24.09
CA PRO A 71 -7.98 -29.59 23.95
C PRO A 71 -7.45 -28.19 23.63
N ARG A 72 -7.42 -27.82 22.34
CA ARG A 72 -7.21 -26.43 21.98
C ARG A 72 -8.41 -25.67 22.52
N HIS A 73 -8.18 -24.99 23.64
CA HIS A 73 -9.01 -23.91 24.13
C HIS A 73 -9.37 -23.08 22.90
N MET A 74 -10.62 -23.16 22.46
CA MET A 74 -11.17 -22.23 21.49
C MET A 74 -11.11 -20.88 22.20
N LEU A 75 -9.99 -20.16 22.08
CA LEU A 75 -10.01 -18.72 22.22
C LEU A 75 -10.93 -18.26 21.10
N GLY A 76 -12.22 -18.19 21.43
CA GLY A 76 -13.20 -17.48 20.65
C GLY A 76 -12.62 -16.11 20.44
N LEU A 77 -12.24 -15.83 19.20
CA LEU A 77 -11.95 -14.47 18.79
C LEU A 77 -13.21 -13.68 19.14
N PRO A 78 -13.13 -12.59 19.93
CA PRO A 78 -14.29 -11.75 20.14
C PRO A 78 -14.80 -11.34 18.78
N SER A 79 -16.04 -11.72 18.48
CA SER A 79 -16.77 -11.37 17.27
C SER A 79 -16.52 -9.92 16.96
N THR A 80 -15.96 -9.68 15.77
CA THR A 80 -15.81 -8.40 15.06
C THR A 80 -16.36 -7.22 15.87
N LEU A 81 -15.51 -6.67 16.75
CA LEU A 81 -15.70 -5.32 17.25
C LEU A 81 -15.89 -4.46 16.01
N PHE A 82 -17.11 -3.94 15.83
CA PHE A 82 -17.42 -2.91 14.87
C PHE A 82 -16.42 -1.79 15.11
N THR A 83 -15.36 -1.75 14.30
CA THR A 83 -14.52 -0.57 14.25
C THR A 83 -15.42 0.54 13.75
N PRO A 84 -15.64 1.60 14.54
CA PRO A 84 -16.41 2.74 14.04
C PRO A 84 -15.71 3.21 12.76
N ARG A 85 -16.46 3.26 11.65
CA ARG A 85 -15.98 3.90 10.42
C ARG A 85 -15.45 5.26 10.83
N SER A 86 -14.20 5.58 10.49
CA SER A 86 -13.68 6.93 10.71
C SER A 86 -14.59 7.92 9.97
N MET A 87 -14.74 9.14 10.49
CA MET A 87 -15.48 10.20 9.79
C MET A 87 -14.97 10.38 8.35
N GLU A 88 -13.65 10.27 8.14
CA GLU A 88 -13.03 10.28 6.82
C GLU A 88 -13.53 9.16 5.89
N SER A 89 -13.68 7.94 6.39
CA SER A 89 -14.22 6.84 5.58
C SER A 89 -15.66 7.09 5.15
N ILE A 90 -16.45 7.77 5.99
CA ILE A 90 -17.85 8.13 5.68
C ILE A 90 -17.88 9.20 4.59
N GLU A 91 -17.03 10.22 4.68
CA GLU A 91 -16.91 11.28 3.68
C GLU A 91 -16.44 10.74 2.32
N ILE A 92 -15.47 9.82 2.34
CA ILE A 92 -14.98 9.15 1.12
C ILE A 92 -16.12 8.36 0.46
N ASP A 93 -16.84 7.54 1.22
CA ASP A 93 -17.96 6.75 0.70
C ASP A 93 -19.07 7.65 0.16
N GLN A 94 -19.36 8.76 0.84
CA GLN A 94 -20.36 9.73 0.40
C GLN A 94 -19.97 10.36 -0.94
N LYS A 95 -18.71 10.79 -1.08
CA LYS A 95 -18.20 11.37 -2.33
C LYS A 95 -18.18 10.35 -3.46
N LEU A 96 -17.80 9.10 -3.17
CA LEU A 96 -17.85 8.01 -4.15
C LEU A 96 -19.28 7.78 -4.66
N GLN A 97 -20.26 7.72 -3.77
CA GLN A 97 -21.66 7.58 -4.15
C GLN A 97 -22.17 8.76 -5.00
N GLU A 98 -21.72 9.98 -4.72
CA GLU A 98 -22.06 11.15 -5.54
C GLU A 98 -21.47 11.04 -6.95
N ILE A 99 -20.20 10.63 -7.07
CA ILE A 99 -19.53 10.40 -8.36
C ILE A 99 -20.27 9.32 -9.16
N MET A 100 -20.61 8.20 -8.53
CA MET A 100 -21.32 7.10 -9.20
C MET A 100 -22.69 7.50 -9.75
N LYS A 101 -23.39 8.46 -9.12
CA LYS A 101 -24.68 8.97 -9.65
C LYS A 101 -24.53 9.72 -10.97
N GLN A 102 -23.33 10.23 -11.25
CA GLN A 102 -23.03 11.04 -12.43
C GLN A 102 -22.30 10.25 -13.52
N THR A 103 -21.78 9.05 -13.20
CA THR A 103 -21.12 8.13 -14.13
C THR A 103 -22.00 7.76 -15.35
N GLY A 104 -21.35 7.47 -16.48
CA GLY A 104 -22.00 7.02 -17.72
C GLY A 104 -22.32 8.12 -18.71
N TYR A 105 -21.95 9.37 -18.40
CA TYR A 105 -22.14 10.52 -19.28
C TYR A 105 -20.90 11.40 -19.32
N LEU A 106 -20.60 11.94 -20.50
CA LEU A 106 -19.60 12.97 -20.70
C LEU A 106 -20.29 14.27 -21.10
N THR A 107 -19.91 15.38 -20.45
CA THR A 107 -20.41 16.72 -20.79
C THR A 107 -19.29 17.50 -21.46
N ILE A 108 -19.42 17.76 -22.75
CA ILE A 108 -18.41 18.42 -23.58
C ILE A 108 -19.10 19.54 -24.36
N GLY A 109 -18.56 20.75 -24.31
CA GLY A 109 -19.15 21.90 -25.03
C GLY A 109 -20.57 22.28 -24.59
N GLY A 110 -20.97 21.94 -23.36
CA GLY A 110 -22.32 22.19 -22.83
C GLY A 110 -23.38 21.16 -23.24
N GLN A 111 -23.02 20.16 -24.04
CA GLN A 111 -23.89 19.05 -24.41
C GLN A 111 -23.52 17.81 -23.60
N ARG A 112 -24.55 17.06 -23.16
CA ARG A 112 -24.39 15.79 -22.43
C ARG A 112 -24.55 14.61 -23.40
N TYR A 113 -23.58 13.71 -23.37
CA TYR A 113 -23.53 12.48 -24.16
C TYR A 113 -23.50 11.29 -23.22
N GLN A 114 -24.26 10.22 -23.52
CA GLN A 114 -24.03 8.93 -22.89
C GLN A 114 -22.71 8.37 -23.43
N ALA A 115 -21.86 7.82 -22.56
CA ALA A 115 -20.54 7.37 -22.94
C ALA A 115 -20.13 6.12 -22.16
N GLU A 116 -19.59 5.16 -22.90
CA GLU A 116 -18.98 3.93 -22.40
C GLU A 116 -17.53 3.83 -22.86
N ILE A 117 -16.78 2.87 -22.31
CA ILE A 117 -15.38 2.66 -22.70
C ILE A 117 -15.23 2.31 -24.18
N ASN A 118 -16.22 1.63 -24.76
CA ASN A 118 -16.21 1.24 -26.18
C ASN A 118 -16.36 2.43 -27.13
N ASP A 119 -16.86 3.57 -26.63
CA ASP A 119 -17.00 4.81 -27.40
C ASP A 119 -15.69 5.61 -27.45
N LEU A 120 -14.65 5.18 -26.71
CA LEU A 120 -13.38 5.88 -26.56
C LEU A 120 -12.25 5.13 -27.28
N GLU A 121 -11.51 5.84 -28.14
CA GLU A 121 -10.31 5.32 -28.79
C GLU A 121 -9.06 5.57 -27.93
N ASN A 122 -8.27 4.53 -27.69
CA ASN A 122 -7.01 4.64 -26.97
C ASN A 122 -5.88 5.09 -27.91
N LEU A 123 -5.40 6.33 -27.73
CA LEU A 123 -4.31 6.92 -28.51
C LEU A 123 -2.93 6.79 -27.83
N GLY A 124 -2.85 6.03 -26.73
CA GLY A 124 -1.64 5.87 -25.92
C GLY A 124 -1.71 6.62 -24.59
N GLU A 125 -0.69 6.41 -23.76
CA GLU A 125 -0.62 7.00 -22.41
C GLU A 125 -0.17 8.46 -22.47
N MET A 126 -0.75 9.29 -21.60
CA MET A 126 -0.40 10.70 -21.51
C MET A 126 0.42 11.01 -20.27
N GLY A 127 1.62 11.58 -20.48
CA GLY A 127 2.46 12.12 -19.42
C GLY A 127 3.43 11.09 -18.82
N SER A 128 4.67 11.52 -18.63
CA SER A 128 5.70 10.74 -17.94
C SER A 128 6.11 11.46 -16.65
N GLY A 129 5.99 10.82 -15.49
CA GLY A 129 6.58 11.31 -14.24
C GLY A 129 5.61 11.72 -13.12
N THR A 130 4.31 11.48 -13.25
CA THR A 130 3.33 11.61 -12.15
C THR A 130 2.75 10.25 -11.79
N CYS A 131 2.40 10.02 -10.53
CA CYS A 131 1.78 8.75 -10.12
C CYS A 131 0.34 8.64 -10.65
N GLY A 132 0.01 7.51 -11.28
CA GLY A 132 -1.30 7.22 -11.88
C GLY A 132 -1.18 6.77 -13.34
N GLN A 133 -2.22 6.10 -13.86
CA GLN A 133 -2.38 5.83 -15.28
C GLN A 133 -3.30 6.88 -15.88
N VAL A 134 -2.93 7.44 -17.03
CA VAL A 134 -3.66 8.50 -17.73
C VAL A 134 -3.82 8.13 -19.19
#